data_AF-A0A090J303-F1
#
_entry.id   AF-A0A090J303-F1
#
_cell.length_a   1.000
_cell.length_b   1.000
_cell.length_c   1.000
_cell.angle_alpha   90.00
_cell.angle_beta   90.00
_cell.angle_gamma   90.00
#
_symmetry.space_group_name_H-M   'P 1'
#
loop_
_entity.id
_entity.type
_entity.pdbx_description
1 polymer ?
#
loop_
_entity_poly.entity_id
_entity_poly.type
_entity_poly.pdbx_seq_one_letter_code
_entity_poly.pdbx_strand_id
1 'polypeptide(L)'
;MFINSVATPLQEKNRTFTSLDVYPTILASIGVQIEGERLGLGTNLFSGEKTLTEEHKFNFVNEELAKNSNFYNSNILRDDYLYLLEQTEETNQES
;
A
#
# COMPACT_ATOMS: atom_id res chain seq x y z
N MET A 1 15.25 -8.53 -3.80
CA MET A 1 16.64 -8.05 -3.98
C MET A 1 16.59 -6.90 -4.98
N PHE A 2 17.06 -5.72 -4.60
CA PHE A 2 17.15 -4.56 -5.48
C PHE A 2 18.60 -4.43 -5.95
N ILE A 3 18.82 -4.44 -7.26
CA ILE A 3 20.16 -4.41 -7.88
C ILE A 3 20.25 -3.09 -8.64
N ASN A 4 21.31 -2.31 -8.40
CA ASN A 4 21.51 -0.95 -8.93
C ASN A 4 20.56 0.12 -8.35
N SER A 5 20.23 0.00 -7.07
CA SER A 5 19.53 1.07 -6.35
C SER A 5 20.49 2.23 -6.04
N VAL A 6 20.02 3.47 -6.20
CA VAL A 6 20.71 4.68 -5.72
C VAL A 6 20.58 4.80 -4.20
N ALA A 7 19.47 4.33 -3.64
CA ALA A 7 19.22 4.32 -2.20
C ALA A 7 19.76 3.03 -1.57
N THR A 8 20.45 3.19 -0.44
CA THR A 8 20.94 2.07 0.39
C THR A 8 19.97 1.83 1.55
N PRO A 9 19.51 0.59 1.77
CA PRO A 9 18.62 0.28 2.89
C PRO A 9 19.27 0.55 4.24
N LEU A 10 18.55 1.23 5.15
CA LEU A 10 18.98 1.39 6.54
C LEU A 10 18.86 0.09 7.34
N GLN A 11 17.90 -0.77 6.99
CA GLN A 11 17.72 -2.09 7.57
C GLN A 11 17.34 -3.12 6.50
N GLU A 12 18.22 -4.09 6.25
CA GLU A 12 18.00 -5.12 5.21
C GLU A 12 17.35 -6.41 5.73
N LYS A 13 17.49 -6.68 7.03
CA LYS A 13 17.14 -7.97 7.63
C LYS A 13 15.95 -7.88 8.56
N ASN A 14 15.26 -9.01 8.71
CA ASN A 14 14.15 -9.20 9.63
C ASN A 14 12.99 -8.21 9.44
N ARG A 15 12.81 -7.73 8.21
CA ARG A 15 11.68 -6.89 7.84
C ARG A 15 10.47 -7.75 7.48
N THR A 16 9.30 -7.36 7.97
CA THR A 16 8.02 -7.91 7.50
C THR A 16 7.40 -6.89 6.58
N PHE A 17 7.01 -7.28 5.36
CA PHE A 17 6.49 -6.34 4.38
C PHE A 17 5.53 -7.03 3.41
N THR A 18 4.81 -6.22 2.66
CA THR A 18 3.78 -6.64 1.71
C THR A 18 4.08 -6.08 0.32
N SER A 19 3.27 -6.47 -0.67
CA SER A 19 3.34 -5.87 -2.02
C SER A 19 3.09 -4.36 -2.01
N LEU A 20 2.34 -3.83 -1.03
CA LEU A 20 2.06 -2.40 -0.88
C LEU A 20 3.35 -1.58 -0.66
N ASP A 21 4.32 -2.16 0.06
CA ASP A 21 5.60 -1.52 0.37
C ASP A 21 6.55 -1.47 -0.85
N VAL A 22 6.31 -2.29 -1.86
CA VAL A 22 7.18 -2.37 -3.04
C VAL A 22 7.11 -1.10 -3.88
N TYR A 23 5.93 -0.49 -4.01
CA TYR A 23 5.75 0.74 -4.80
C TYR A 23 6.61 1.92 -4.30
N PRO A 24 6.49 2.38 -3.04
CA PRO A 24 7.36 3.43 -2.52
C PRO A 24 8.84 3.02 -2.54
N THR A 25 9.16 1.74 -2.30
CA THR A 25 10.55 1.25 -2.33
C THR A 25 11.18 1.37 -3.73
N ILE A 26 10.43 1.06 -4.80
CA ILE A 26 10.92 1.22 -6.17
C ILE A 26 11.22 2.69 -6.45
N LEU A 27 10.32 3.60 -6.07
CA LEU A 27 10.52 5.04 -6.29
C LEU A 27 11.76 5.54 -5.54
N ALA A 28 11.91 5.15 -4.27
CA ALA A 28 13.10 5.47 -3.49
C ALA A 28 14.38 4.88 -4.12
N SER A 29 14.30 3.67 -4.71
CA SER A 29 15.45 3.01 -5.35
C SER A 29 16.03 3.78 -6.53
N ILE A 30 15.20 4.58 -7.22
CA ILE A 30 15.61 5.42 -8.34
C ILE A 30 15.84 6.89 -7.92
N GLY A 31 15.86 7.17 -6.61
CA GLY A 31 16.22 8.49 -6.06
C GLY A 31 15.06 9.46 -5.87
N VAL A 32 13.80 9.01 -5.95
CA VAL A 32 12.65 9.86 -5.62
C VAL A 32 12.57 10.07 -4.11
N GLN A 33 12.37 11.33 -3.70
CA GLN A 33 12.11 11.68 -2.31
C GLN A 33 10.63 11.52 -2.00
N ILE A 34 10.32 10.81 -0.92
CA ILE A 34 8.96 10.51 -0.50
C ILE A 34 8.77 11.12 0.90
N GLU A 35 7.84 12.06 1.02
CA GLU A 35 7.54 12.67 2.32
C GLU A 35 7.08 11.60 3.33
N GLY A 36 7.74 11.56 4.49
CA GLY A 36 7.44 10.60 5.55
C GLY A 36 7.71 9.13 5.17
N GLU A 37 8.40 8.86 4.07
CA GLU A 37 8.76 7.50 3.62
C GLU A 37 7.57 6.57 3.35
N ARG A 38 6.38 7.14 3.13
CA ARG A 38 5.12 6.39 2.91
C ARG A 38 4.37 6.91 1.69
N LEU A 39 3.82 5.98 0.91
CA LEU A 39 2.88 6.27 -0.18
C LEU A 39 1.72 5.29 -0.13
N GLY A 40 0.50 5.84 -0.06
CA GLY A 40 -0.68 5.03 0.22
C GLY A 40 -0.51 4.27 1.54
N LEU A 41 -0.67 2.95 1.49
CA LEU A 41 -0.48 2.04 2.62
C LEU A 41 0.94 1.46 2.69
N GLY A 42 1.78 1.73 1.68
CA GLY A 42 3.13 1.21 1.57
C GLY A 42 4.16 2.08 2.29
N THR A 43 5.22 1.43 2.75
CA THR A 43 6.39 2.07 3.39
C THR A 43 7.63 1.81 2.57
N ASN A 44 8.49 2.81 2.40
CA ASN A 44 9.78 2.63 1.75
C ASN A 44 10.66 1.68 2.58
N LEU A 45 11.00 0.52 2.01
CA LEU A 45 11.79 -0.49 2.69
C LEU A 45 13.27 -0.10 2.87
N PHE A 46 13.73 0.97 2.21
CA PHE A 46 15.06 1.52 2.44
C PHE A 46 15.12 2.48 3.63
N SER A 47 13.98 2.99 4.08
CA SER A 47 13.88 3.81 5.27
C SER A 47 14.02 3.00 6.57
N GLY A 48 14.18 3.70 7.69
CA GLY A 48 14.08 3.14 9.04
C GLY A 48 12.65 3.04 9.57
N GLU A 49 11.65 3.51 8.80
CA GLU A 49 10.25 3.48 9.20
C GLU A 49 9.70 2.06 9.15
N LYS A 50 8.89 1.73 10.14
CA LYS A 50 8.27 0.41 10.23
C LYS A 50 7.13 0.28 9.22
N THR A 51 7.03 -0.86 8.56
CA THR A 51 5.85 -1.20 7.76
C THR A 51 4.65 -1.41 8.67
N LEU A 52 3.43 -1.33 8.12
CA LEU A 52 2.20 -1.64 8.87
C LEU A 52 2.24 -3.05 9.46
N THR A 53 2.83 -4.00 8.74
CA THR A 53 2.93 -5.40 9.20
C THR A 53 4.02 -5.60 10.25
N GLU A 54 5.02 -4.74 10.31
CA GLU A 54 5.99 -4.69 11.42
C GLU A 54 5.35 -4.12 12.70
N GLU A 55 4.53 -3.09 12.57
CA GLU A 55 3.86 -2.43 13.71
C GLU A 55 2.72 -3.26 14.28
N HIS A 56 1.82 -3.76 13.43
CA HIS A 56 0.55 -4.33 13.86
C HIS A 56 0.39 -5.83 13.60
N LYS A 57 1.40 -6.48 13.01
CA LYS A 57 1.38 -7.88 12.54
C LYS A 57 0.46 -8.09 11.34
N PHE A 58 0.81 -9.10 10.55
CA PHE A 58 0.17 -9.39 9.28
C PHE A 58 -1.35 -9.64 9.40
N ASN A 59 -1.78 -10.49 10.34
CA ASN A 59 -3.19 -10.87 10.46
C ASN A 59 -4.09 -9.68 10.76
N PHE A 60 -3.68 -8.82 11.71
CA PHE A 60 -4.44 -7.62 12.03
C PHE A 60 -4.53 -6.66 10.84
N VAL A 61 -3.40 -6.40 10.17
CA VAL A 61 -3.40 -5.53 8.99
C VAL A 61 -4.32 -6.09 7.91
N ASN A 62 -4.26 -7.39 7.65
CA ASN A 62 -5.12 -8.04 6.65
C ASN A 62 -6.61 -7.94 7.03
N GLU A 63 -6.95 -8.16 8.29
CA GLU A 63 -8.33 -8.02 8.79
C GLU A 63 -8.85 -6.58 8.69
N GLU A 64 -8.04 -5.57 9.04
CA GLU A 64 -8.45 -4.16 8.92
C GLU A 64 -8.60 -3.72 7.47
N LEU A 65 -7.68 -4.13 6.57
CA LEU A 65 -7.74 -3.79 5.15
C LEU A 65 -8.91 -4.46 4.42
N ALA A 66 -9.40 -5.60 4.91
CA ALA A 66 -10.56 -6.28 4.36
C ALA A 66 -11.89 -5.56 4.70
N LYS A 67 -11.89 -4.63 5.66
CA LYS A 67 -13.10 -3.89 6.04
C LYS A 67 -13.45 -2.84 4.99
N ASN A 68 -14.75 -2.63 4.81
CA ASN A 68 -15.22 -1.50 4.02
C ASN A 68 -14.87 -0.19 4.74
N SER A 69 -14.23 0.73 4.03
CA SER A 69 -13.87 2.04 4.55
C SER A 69 -14.48 3.14 3.69
N ASN A 70 -15.38 3.91 4.30
CA ASN A 70 -15.95 5.10 3.67
C ASN A 70 -14.86 6.07 3.22
N PHE A 71 -13.79 6.20 4.01
CA PHE A 71 -12.65 7.04 3.65
C PHE A 71 -11.94 6.51 2.40
N TYR A 72 -11.66 5.20 2.34
CA TYR A 72 -11.00 4.58 1.20
C TYR A 72 -11.83 4.75 -0.08
N ASN A 73 -13.13 4.47 0.00
CA ASN A 73 -14.05 4.59 -1.13
C ASN A 73 -14.13 6.04 -1.63
N SER A 74 -14.25 7.01 -0.73
CA SER A 74 -14.44 8.42 -1.10
C SER A 74 -13.15 9.18 -1.43
N ASN A 75 -12.00 8.78 -0.91
CA ASN A 75 -10.75 9.54 -1.05
C ASN A 75 -9.71 8.85 -1.92
N ILE A 76 -9.69 7.52 -1.95
CA ILE A 76 -8.73 6.74 -2.74
C ILE A 76 -9.37 6.26 -4.05
N LEU A 77 -10.48 5.52 -3.98
CA LEU A 77 -11.14 5.00 -5.18
C LEU A 77 -11.92 6.08 -5.95
N ARG A 78 -12.61 6.98 -5.24
CA ARG A 78 -13.34 8.13 -5.83
C ARG A 78 -14.27 7.69 -6.98
N ASP A 79 -13.98 8.12 -8.19
CA ASP A 79 -14.80 7.87 -9.38
C ASP A 79 -14.85 6.38 -9.73
N ASP A 80 -13.77 5.64 -9.47
CA ASP A 80 -13.73 4.19 -9.65
C ASP A 80 -14.75 3.48 -8.73
N TYR A 81 -15.00 4.05 -7.54
CA TYR A 81 -16.01 3.50 -6.62
C TYR A 81 -17.43 3.69 -7.16
N LEU A 82 -17.73 4.84 -7.76
CA LEU A 82 -19.03 5.09 -8.38
C LEU A 82 -19.27 4.13 -9.56
N TYR A 83 -18.25 3.94 -10.39
CA TYR A 83 -18.30 2.98 -11.50
C TYR A 83 -18.58 1.54 -11.01
N LEU A 84 -17.96 1.12 -9.91
CA LEU A 84 -18.21 -0.20 -9.33
C LEU A 84 -19.65 -0.37 -8.83
N LEU A 85 -20.25 0.68 -8.25
CA LEU A 85 -21.64 0.63 -7.80
C LEU A 85 -22.62 0.46 -8.98
N GLU A 86 -22.40 1.22 -10.06
CA GLU A 86 -23.21 1.12 -11.28
C GLU A 86 -23.19 -0.31 -11.86
N GLN A 87 -22.01 -0.92 -11.97
CA GLN A 87 -21.84 -2.29 -12.45
C GLN A 87 -22.52 -3.34 -11.55
N THR A 88 -22.50 -3.14 -10.23
CA THR A 88 -23.19 -4.03 -9.29
C THR A 88 -24.71 -3.94 -9.40
N GLU A 89 -25.27 -2.77 -9.73
CA GLU A 89 -26.72 -2.63 -9.93
C GLU A 89 -27.17 -3.25 -11.26
N GLU A 90 -26.39 -3.09 -12.34
CA GLU A 90 -26.67 -3.72 -13.64
C GLU A 90 -26.66 -5.26 -13.54
N THR A 91 -25.68 -5.83 -12.85
CA THR A 91 -25.56 -7.30 -12.68
C THR A 91 -26.72 -7.90 -11.86
N ASN A 92 -27.24 -7.15 -10.89
CA ASN A 92 -28.36 -7.58 -10.06
C ASN A 92 -29.73 -7.44 -10.74
N GLN A 93 -29.83 -6.70 -11.84
CA GLN A 93 -31.05 -6.58 -12.65
C GLN A 93 -31.14 -7.65 -13.75
N GLU A 94 -30.03 -8.28 -14.11
CA GLU A 94 -29.96 -9.36 -15.10
C GLU A 94 -30.00 -10.79 -14.50
N SER A 95 -30.11 -10.90 -13.17
CA SER A 95 -30.20 -12.17 -12.41
C SER A 95 -31.61 -12.42 -11.87
#